data_AF-A0A4Q3X1A2-F1
#
_entry.id   AF-A0A4Q3X1A2-F1
#
_cell.length_a   1.000
_cell.length_b   1.000
_cell.length_c   1.000
_cell.angle_alpha   90.00
_cell.angle_beta   90.00
_cell.angle_gamma   90.00
#
_symmetry.space_group_name_H-M   'P 1'
#
loop_
_entity.id
_entity.type
_entity.pdbx_description
1 polymer ?
#
loop_
_entity_poly.entity_id
_entity_poly.type
_entity_poly.pdbx_seq_one_letter_code
_entity_poly.pdbx_strand_id
1 'polypeptide(L)'
;MNYLPDASLFLFLAASLMVAGWCLWAPSRSSFEAAFVPGAAILGLWGALVWAVGNFKLVPSFWIAAPWPLLVALIVWKRNNLAVHFGRTLGGLKKLKWDEGLWAFYLLLLFAITFVLTLAPPNGNDYDSLTYHLAVPAQYLRAGKVVELPFDHHSYFPFTLEMLYALGLAAKGPVFAKLFHWLMLPIGAFALLAIGKRAHSARAGFYASALYQASFYAGVTAGVYIMPDSAQMIFWTAALWTLALILRDERNWNYWLLFALAAGAGIMSKVHGAFLCSGLALFVLFHRRHWLRFPQLYAAAASAKSSQ
;
A
#
# COMPACT_ATOMS: atom_id res chain seq x y z
N MET A 1 -17.57 -21.86 -7.42
CA MET A 1 -17.97 -20.52 -7.92
C MET A 1 -16.87 -19.99 -8.82
N ASN A 2 -17.21 -19.30 -9.90
CA ASN A 2 -16.23 -18.70 -10.81
C ASN A 2 -15.89 -17.28 -10.34
N TYR A 3 -14.70 -17.06 -9.77
CA TYR A 3 -14.25 -15.75 -9.27
C TYR A 3 -13.57 -14.90 -10.34
N LEU A 4 -13.40 -15.39 -11.58
CA LEU A 4 -12.69 -14.68 -12.64
C LEU A 4 -13.31 -13.31 -13.00
N PRO A 5 -14.65 -13.13 -13.07
CA PRO A 5 -15.23 -11.81 -13.36
C PRO A 5 -14.91 -10.78 -12.28
N ASP A 6 -15.02 -11.18 -11.01
CA ASP A 6 -14.76 -10.32 -9.86
C ASP A 6 -13.26 -9.99 -9.73
N ALA A 7 -12.40 -10.97 -10.04
CA ALA A 7 -10.96 -10.77 -10.12
C ALA A 7 -10.57 -9.79 -11.24
N SER A 8 -11.26 -9.86 -12.39
CA SER A 8 -11.03 -8.95 -13.52
C SER A 8 -11.44 -7.52 -13.18
N LEU A 9 -12.57 -7.36 -12.48
CA LEU A 9 -13.00 -6.07 -11.94
C LEU A 9 -11.97 -5.50 -10.95
N PHE A 10 -11.41 -6.33 -10.08
CA PHE A 10 -10.38 -5.89 -9.14
C PHE A 10 -9.08 -5.48 -9.84
N LEU A 11 -8.64 -6.22 -10.85
CA LEU A 11 -7.47 -5.84 -11.65
C LEU A 11 -7.67 -4.49 -12.35
N PHE A 12 -8.90 -4.21 -12.82
CA PHE A 12 -9.25 -2.89 -13.33
C PHE A 12 -9.13 -1.81 -12.26
N LEU A 13 -9.63 -2.04 -11.05
CA LEU A 13 -9.45 -1.14 -9.90
C LEU A 13 -7.96 -0.89 -9.58
N ALA A 14 -7.15 -1.95 -9.50
CA ALA A 14 -5.72 -1.83 -9.24
C ALA A 14 -5.00 -1.02 -10.34
N ALA A 15 -5.32 -1.26 -11.61
CA ALA A 15 -4.77 -0.49 -12.73
C ALA A 15 -5.21 0.99 -12.68
N SER A 16 -6.48 1.24 -12.33
CA SER A 16 -7.02 2.57 -12.12
C SER A 16 -6.29 3.36 -11.02
N LEU A 17 -5.93 2.71 -9.91
CA LEU A 17 -5.11 3.33 -8.85
C LEU A 17 -3.70 3.67 -9.33
N MET A 18 -3.07 2.80 -10.11
CA MET A 18 -1.77 3.08 -10.74
C MET A 18 -1.86 4.29 -11.70
N VAL A 19 -2.91 4.34 -12.52
CA VAL A 19 -3.18 5.47 -13.43
C VAL A 19 -3.40 6.76 -12.64
N ALA A 20 -4.16 6.71 -11.55
CA ALA A 20 -4.35 7.85 -10.65
C ALA A 20 -3.01 8.39 -10.15
N GLY A 21 -2.09 7.51 -9.76
CA GLY A 21 -0.76 7.91 -9.33
C GLY A 21 0.06 8.58 -10.43
N TRP A 22 0.06 8.03 -11.64
CA TRP A 22 0.70 8.67 -12.79
C TRP A 22 0.10 10.03 -13.15
N CYS A 23 -1.19 10.24 -12.92
CA CYS A 23 -1.84 11.53 -13.10
C CYS A 23 -1.40 12.55 -12.05
N LEU A 24 -1.40 12.16 -10.77
CA LEU A 24 -1.09 13.05 -9.64
C LEU A 24 0.39 13.43 -9.58
N TRP A 25 1.29 12.54 -10.00
CA TRP A 25 2.72 12.81 -9.97
C TRP A 25 3.14 13.68 -11.16
N ALA A 26 3.82 14.80 -10.88
CA ALA A 26 4.39 15.62 -11.94
C ALA A 26 5.44 14.83 -12.74
N PRO A 27 5.63 15.09 -14.04
CA PRO A 27 6.53 14.30 -14.89
C PRO A 27 7.97 14.22 -14.35
N SER A 28 8.25 13.16 -13.60
CA SER A 28 9.53 12.95 -12.91
C SER A 28 10.34 11.83 -13.56
N ARG A 29 11.62 11.68 -13.19
CA ARG A 29 12.50 10.66 -13.78
C ARG A 29 12.02 9.22 -13.54
N SER A 30 11.14 8.94 -12.57
CA SER A 30 10.72 7.57 -12.23
C SER A 30 9.20 7.38 -12.32
N SER A 31 8.74 6.67 -13.36
CA SER A 31 7.33 6.24 -13.46
C SER A 31 6.95 5.20 -12.39
N PHE A 32 7.91 4.49 -11.82
CA PHE A 32 7.65 3.54 -10.72
C PHE A 32 7.33 4.28 -9.42
N GLU A 33 8.09 5.32 -9.08
CA GLU A 33 7.80 6.18 -7.92
C GLU A 33 6.42 6.86 -8.09
N ALA A 34 6.14 7.36 -9.30
CA ALA A 34 4.86 7.99 -9.64
C ALA A 34 3.65 7.04 -9.52
N ALA A 35 3.82 5.73 -9.73
CA ALA A 35 2.76 4.75 -9.54
C ALA A 35 2.59 4.39 -8.06
N PHE A 36 3.70 4.03 -7.41
CA PHE A 36 3.70 3.48 -6.06
C PHE A 36 3.31 4.51 -4.99
N VAL A 37 3.96 5.68 -4.96
CA VAL A 37 3.81 6.63 -3.85
C VAL A 37 2.38 7.17 -3.74
N PRO A 38 1.76 7.67 -4.82
CA PRO A 38 0.37 8.10 -4.75
C PRO A 38 -0.60 6.93 -4.60
N GLY A 39 -0.33 5.77 -5.21
CA GLY A 39 -1.18 4.59 -5.08
C GLY A 39 -1.28 4.12 -3.63
N ALA A 40 -0.15 4.04 -2.93
CA ALA A 40 -0.08 3.74 -1.51
C ALA A 40 -0.82 4.79 -0.66
N ALA A 41 -0.63 6.08 -0.97
CA ALA A 41 -1.32 7.16 -0.29
C ALA A 41 -2.84 7.10 -0.50
N ILE A 42 -3.31 6.84 -1.73
CA ILE A 42 -4.73 6.70 -2.05
C ILE A 42 -5.34 5.54 -1.27
N LEU A 43 -4.68 4.38 -1.23
CA LEU A 43 -5.17 3.21 -0.50
C LEU A 43 -5.24 3.47 1.01
N GLY A 44 -4.20 4.08 1.59
CA GLY A 44 -4.19 4.45 3.01
C GLY A 44 -5.27 5.48 3.36
N LEU A 45 -5.42 6.53 2.55
CA LEU A 45 -6.49 7.53 2.70
C LEU A 45 -7.87 6.89 2.54
N TRP A 46 -8.04 5.95 1.61
CA TRP A 46 -9.31 5.28 1.40
C TRP A 46 -9.71 4.43 2.62
N GLY A 47 -8.77 3.65 3.18
CA GLY A 47 -8.99 2.90 4.41
C GLY A 47 -9.35 3.80 5.59
N ALA A 48 -8.58 4.89 5.79
CA ALA A 48 -8.83 5.87 6.85
C ALA A 48 -10.17 6.60 6.70
N LEU A 49 -10.57 6.95 5.48
CA LEU A 49 -11.86 7.58 5.20
C LEU A 49 -13.02 6.63 5.48
N VAL A 50 -12.91 5.36 5.07
CA VAL A 50 -13.93 4.35 5.37
C VAL A 50 -14.07 4.14 6.87
N TRP A 51 -12.96 4.13 7.61
CA TRP A 51 -12.99 4.10 9.08
C TRP A 51 -13.71 5.32 9.66
N ALA A 52 -13.29 6.52 9.27
CA ALA A 52 -13.82 7.77 9.82
C ALA A 52 -15.32 7.94 9.55
N VAL A 53 -15.75 7.69 8.30
CA VAL A 53 -17.15 7.80 7.88
C VAL A 53 -17.98 6.61 8.35
N GLY A 54 -17.35 5.46 8.57
CA GLY A 54 -17.96 4.28 9.17
C GLY A 54 -18.66 4.57 10.50
N ASN A 55 -18.27 5.61 11.22
CA ASN A 55 -18.97 6.04 12.45
C ASN A 55 -20.40 6.58 12.23
N PHE A 56 -20.76 6.97 11.00
CA PHE A 56 -21.98 7.73 10.70
C PHE A 56 -23.11 6.94 10.02
N LYS A 57 -23.14 5.61 10.13
CA LYS A 57 -24.07 4.71 9.40
C LYS A 57 -23.95 4.80 7.86
N LEU A 58 -22.79 5.20 7.36
CA LEU A 58 -22.54 5.51 5.95
C LEU A 58 -21.50 4.57 5.33
N VAL A 59 -21.80 3.28 5.21
CA VAL A 59 -21.00 2.33 4.40
C VAL A 59 -21.98 1.31 3.78
N PRO A 60 -21.94 0.92 2.47
CA PRO A 60 -20.81 0.92 1.51
C PRO A 60 -21.06 1.50 0.09
N SER A 61 -22.29 1.76 -0.37
CA SER A 61 -22.55 2.00 -1.81
C SER A 61 -21.89 3.28 -2.35
N PHE A 62 -21.84 4.34 -1.54
CA PHE A 62 -21.18 5.59 -1.91
C PHE A 62 -19.68 5.40 -2.16
N TRP A 63 -18.97 4.66 -1.32
CA TRP A 63 -17.51 4.50 -1.41
C TRP A 63 -17.06 3.55 -2.51
N ILE A 64 -17.94 2.67 -2.99
CA ILE A 64 -17.69 1.85 -4.18
C ILE A 64 -17.82 2.70 -5.46
N ALA A 65 -18.72 3.70 -5.48
CA ALA A 65 -19.03 4.48 -6.68
C ALA A 65 -18.28 5.83 -6.79
N ALA A 66 -18.09 6.53 -5.66
CA ALA A 66 -17.50 7.87 -5.59
C ALA A 66 -16.06 8.01 -6.14
N PRO A 67 -15.16 7.01 -6.06
CA PRO A 67 -13.80 7.16 -6.57
C PRO A 67 -13.75 7.27 -8.09
N TRP A 68 -14.70 6.68 -8.82
CA TRP A 68 -14.61 6.54 -10.27
C TRP A 68 -14.82 7.86 -11.03
N PRO A 69 -15.85 8.69 -10.75
CA PRO A 69 -15.99 9.99 -11.40
C PRO A 69 -14.80 10.92 -11.11
N LEU A 70 -14.31 10.90 -9.86
CA LEU A 70 -13.13 11.67 -9.45
C LEU A 70 -11.87 11.20 -10.20
N LEU A 71 -11.71 9.89 -10.35
CA LEU A 71 -10.61 9.32 -11.12
C LEU A 71 -10.69 9.70 -12.60
N VAL A 72 -11.87 9.62 -13.22
CA VAL A 72 -12.06 10.04 -14.61
C VAL A 72 -11.75 11.54 -14.77
N ALA A 73 -12.25 12.38 -13.87
CA ALA A 73 -11.94 13.81 -13.87
C ALA A 73 -10.44 14.07 -13.72
N LEU A 74 -9.76 13.34 -12.82
CA LEU A 74 -8.32 13.40 -12.62
C LEU A 74 -7.54 12.99 -13.88
N ILE A 75 -7.95 11.90 -14.54
CA ILE A 75 -7.33 11.42 -15.79
C ILE A 75 -7.47 12.47 -16.88
N VAL A 76 -8.66 13.05 -17.06
CA VAL A 76 -8.90 14.10 -18.05
C VAL A 76 -8.04 15.33 -17.75
N TRP A 77 -8.00 15.77 -16.49
CA TRP A 77 -7.27 16.96 -16.06
C TRP A 77 -5.75 16.81 -16.16
N LYS A 78 -5.22 15.62 -15.85
CA LYS A 78 -3.77 15.34 -15.78
C LYS A 78 -3.28 14.37 -16.85
N ARG A 79 -3.99 14.28 -17.99
CA ARG A 79 -3.68 13.36 -19.10
C ARG A 79 -2.24 13.48 -19.63
N ASN A 80 -1.65 14.68 -19.55
CA ASN A 80 -0.28 14.90 -19.99
C ASN A 80 0.74 14.17 -19.10
N ASN A 81 0.52 14.17 -17.78
CA ASN A 81 1.37 13.43 -16.85
C ASN A 81 1.28 11.93 -17.11
N LEU A 82 0.05 11.44 -17.29
CA LEU A 82 -0.24 10.06 -17.65
C LEU A 82 0.49 9.64 -18.94
N ALA A 83 0.37 10.42 -20.01
CA ALA A 83 1.00 10.13 -21.29
C ALA A 83 2.53 10.03 -21.17
N VAL A 84 3.15 10.95 -20.43
CA VAL A 84 4.61 10.93 -20.20
C VAL A 84 5.02 9.70 -19.39
N HIS A 85 4.33 9.41 -18.29
CA HIS A 85 4.66 8.27 -17.44
C HIS A 85 4.43 6.93 -18.15
N PHE A 86 3.33 6.80 -18.88
CA PHE A 86 3.03 5.65 -19.72
C PHE A 86 4.10 5.44 -20.80
N GLY A 87 4.42 6.49 -21.57
CA GLY A 87 5.46 6.43 -22.60
C GLY A 87 6.84 6.07 -22.05
N ARG A 88 7.20 6.59 -20.87
CA ARG A 88 8.44 6.23 -20.17
C ARG A 88 8.45 4.78 -19.70
N THR A 89 7.35 4.28 -19.16
CA THR A 89 7.23 2.88 -18.75
C THR A 89 7.40 1.96 -19.96
N LEU A 90 6.67 2.23 -21.06
CA LEU A 90 6.78 1.46 -22.29
C LEU A 90 8.18 1.52 -22.90
N GLY A 91 8.78 2.72 -22.94
CA GLY A 91 10.15 2.92 -23.42
C GLY A 91 11.19 2.23 -22.54
N GLY A 92 10.97 2.17 -21.22
CA GLY A 92 11.81 1.44 -20.28
C GLY A 92 11.74 -0.07 -20.48
N LEU A 93 10.54 -0.62 -20.69
CA LEU A 93 10.34 -2.04 -21.00
C LEU A 93 11.06 -2.45 -22.29
N LYS A 94 11.02 -1.61 -23.33
CA LYS A 94 11.73 -1.85 -24.61
C LYS A 94 13.26 -1.79 -24.48
N LYS A 95 13.78 -1.17 -23.42
CA LYS A 95 15.23 -1.00 -23.18
C LYS A 95 15.78 -1.98 -22.15
N LEU A 96 14.95 -2.89 -21.63
CA LEU A 96 15.42 -3.89 -20.67
C LEU A 96 16.52 -4.75 -21.31
N LYS A 97 17.61 -4.92 -20.57
CA LYS A 97 18.62 -5.92 -20.92
C LYS A 97 18.04 -7.32 -20.77
N TRP A 98 18.65 -8.32 -21.41
CA TRP A 98 18.15 -9.70 -21.36
C TRP A 98 18.05 -10.24 -19.92
N ASP A 99 19.05 -9.97 -19.07
CA ASP A 99 19.03 -10.33 -17.65
C ASP A 99 17.92 -9.61 -16.88
N GLU A 100 17.70 -8.31 -17.13
CA GLU A 100 16.60 -7.55 -16.52
C GLU A 100 15.22 -8.07 -16.98
N GLY A 101 15.11 -8.51 -18.24
CA GLY A 101 13.92 -9.15 -18.80
C GLY A 101 13.59 -10.47 -18.10
N LEU A 102 14.59 -11.31 -17.82
CA LEU A 102 14.40 -12.55 -17.05
C LEU A 102 13.88 -12.26 -15.63
N TRP A 103 14.43 -11.25 -14.94
CA TRP A 103 13.92 -10.84 -13.63
C TRP A 103 12.50 -10.29 -13.70
N ALA A 104 12.19 -9.46 -14.69
CA ALA A 104 10.84 -8.94 -14.88
C ALA A 104 9.82 -10.06 -15.15
N PHE A 105 10.19 -11.05 -15.97
CA PHE A 105 9.38 -12.24 -16.22
C PHE A 105 9.17 -13.06 -14.94
N TYR A 106 10.23 -13.28 -14.16
CA TYR A 106 10.14 -13.99 -12.89
C TYR A 106 9.18 -13.29 -11.90
N LEU A 107 9.28 -11.96 -11.76
CA LEU A 107 8.36 -11.18 -10.93
C LEU A 107 6.91 -11.31 -11.41
N LEU A 108 6.68 -11.27 -12.73
CA LEU A 108 5.35 -11.43 -13.31
C LEU A 108 4.79 -12.83 -13.04
N LEU A 109 5.62 -13.86 -13.15
CA LEU A 109 5.24 -15.24 -12.85
C LEU A 109 4.84 -15.39 -11.37
N LEU A 110 5.62 -14.82 -10.44
CA LEU A 110 5.28 -14.84 -9.01
C LEU A 110 3.97 -14.10 -8.72
N PHE A 111 3.74 -12.94 -9.35
CA PHE A 111 2.45 -12.25 -9.25
C PHE A 111 1.29 -13.11 -9.77
N ALA A 112 1.47 -13.77 -10.92
CA ALA A 112 0.44 -14.62 -11.48
C ALA A 112 0.11 -15.82 -10.58
N ILE A 113 1.14 -16.48 -10.02
CA ILE A 113 0.96 -17.60 -9.09
C ILE A 113 0.22 -17.14 -7.83
N THR A 114 0.70 -16.09 -7.17
CA THR A 114 0.07 -15.56 -5.94
C THR A 114 -1.34 -15.04 -6.19
N PHE A 115 -1.60 -14.45 -7.35
CA PHE A 115 -2.94 -14.02 -7.76
C PHE A 115 -3.88 -15.21 -7.87
N VAL A 116 -3.48 -16.28 -8.56
CA VAL A 116 -4.28 -17.51 -8.69
C VAL A 116 -4.57 -18.12 -7.31
N LEU A 117 -3.57 -18.16 -6.43
CA LEU A 117 -3.75 -18.63 -5.05
C LEU A 117 -4.76 -17.76 -4.27
N THR A 118 -4.75 -16.44 -4.51
CA THR A 118 -5.67 -15.50 -3.85
C THR A 118 -7.14 -15.77 -4.19
N LEU A 119 -7.41 -16.34 -5.36
CA LEU A 119 -8.77 -16.69 -5.78
C LEU A 119 -9.35 -17.89 -5.00
N ALA A 120 -8.54 -18.61 -4.23
CA ALA A 120 -9.02 -19.60 -3.29
C ALA A 120 -9.71 -18.90 -2.10
N PRO A 121 -10.98 -19.25 -1.79
CA PRO A 121 -11.68 -18.71 -0.62
C PRO A 121 -10.92 -18.97 0.67
N PRO A 122 -10.99 -18.05 1.65
CA PRO A 122 -10.47 -18.32 2.99
C PRO A 122 -11.19 -19.54 3.57
N ASN A 123 -10.43 -20.39 4.26
CA ASN A 123 -10.90 -21.66 4.81
C ASN A 123 -10.37 -21.83 6.24
N GLY A 124 -10.66 -22.97 6.88
CA GLY A 124 -10.31 -23.21 8.28
C GLY A 124 -8.81 -23.13 8.62
N ASN A 125 -7.91 -23.19 7.63
CA ASN A 125 -6.47 -23.00 7.85
C ASN A 125 -6.07 -21.52 8.00
N ASP A 126 -6.99 -20.59 7.69
CA ASP A 126 -6.80 -19.14 7.76
C ASP A 126 -7.58 -18.56 8.95
N TYR A 127 -7.19 -19.03 10.15
CA TYR A 127 -7.90 -18.77 11.40
C TYR A 127 -8.03 -17.26 11.69
N ASP A 128 -6.93 -16.51 11.59
CA ASP A 128 -6.90 -15.07 11.88
C ASP A 128 -7.83 -14.29 10.95
N SER A 129 -7.83 -14.63 9.65
CA SER A 129 -8.70 -13.97 8.68
C SER A 129 -10.17 -14.19 8.97
N LEU A 130 -10.54 -15.42 9.31
CA LEU A 130 -11.92 -15.78 9.64
C LEU A 130 -12.35 -15.30 11.02
N THR A 131 -11.41 -15.09 11.94
CA THR A 131 -11.70 -14.69 13.32
C THR A 131 -11.82 -13.19 13.48
N TYR A 132 -10.96 -12.39 12.81
CA TYR A 132 -11.02 -10.93 12.98
C TYR A 132 -10.79 -10.11 11.70
N HIS A 133 -9.84 -10.44 10.81
CA HIS A 133 -9.58 -9.56 9.64
C HIS A 133 -10.75 -9.44 8.67
N LEU A 134 -11.58 -10.48 8.52
CA LEU A 134 -12.83 -10.42 7.77
C LEU A 134 -14.04 -10.33 8.68
N ALA A 135 -14.00 -10.97 9.85
CA ALA A 135 -15.14 -11.04 10.75
C ALA A 135 -15.51 -9.68 11.33
N VAL A 136 -14.54 -8.89 11.81
CA VAL A 136 -14.84 -7.58 12.37
C VAL A 136 -15.37 -6.61 11.30
N PRO A 137 -14.72 -6.48 10.12
CA PRO A 137 -15.31 -5.72 9.01
C PRO A 137 -16.72 -6.19 8.63
N ALA A 138 -16.97 -7.51 8.59
CA ALA A 138 -18.30 -8.04 8.32
C ALA A 138 -19.33 -7.64 9.39
N GLN A 139 -18.94 -7.60 10.67
CA GLN A 139 -19.79 -7.13 11.76
C GLN A 139 -20.10 -5.63 11.62
N TYR A 140 -19.12 -4.80 11.26
CA TYR A 140 -19.34 -3.37 10.98
C TYR A 140 -20.30 -3.16 9.81
N LEU A 141 -20.15 -3.94 8.74
CA LEU A 141 -21.08 -3.90 7.60
C LEU A 141 -22.51 -4.30 8.02
N ARG A 142 -22.68 -5.34 8.83
CA ARG A 142 -24.00 -5.77 9.34
C ARG A 142 -24.63 -4.70 10.24
N ALA A 143 -23.83 -4.04 11.07
CA ALA A 143 -24.28 -2.93 11.91
C ALA A 143 -24.52 -1.64 11.11
N GLY A 144 -24.06 -1.58 9.85
CA GLY A 144 -24.07 -0.40 8.99
C GLY A 144 -23.10 0.70 9.44
N LYS A 145 -22.37 0.49 10.53
CA LYS A 145 -21.42 1.44 11.11
C LYS A 145 -20.29 0.72 11.85
N VAL A 146 -19.17 1.40 12.06
CA VAL A 146 -18.16 0.99 13.02
C VAL A 146 -18.79 1.03 14.41
N VAL A 147 -18.74 -0.11 15.10
CA VAL A 147 -19.28 -0.28 16.45
C VAL A 147 -18.22 -0.88 17.34
N GLU A 148 -18.31 -0.61 18.63
CA GLU A 148 -17.51 -1.33 19.61
C GLU A 148 -17.94 -2.81 19.66
N LEU A 149 -16.96 -3.71 19.69
CA LEU A 149 -17.17 -5.15 19.81
C LEU A 149 -16.48 -5.64 21.11
N PRO A 150 -17.12 -5.49 22.28
CA PRO A 150 -16.47 -5.77 23.57
C PRO A 150 -16.06 -7.23 23.77
N PHE A 151 -16.64 -8.14 22.98
CA PHE A 151 -16.35 -9.57 23.02
C PHE A 151 -15.20 -9.99 22.09
N ASP A 152 -14.65 -9.08 21.27
CA ASP A 152 -13.52 -9.37 20.38
C ASP A 152 -12.40 -8.35 20.57
N HIS A 153 -11.40 -8.71 21.36
CA HIS A 153 -10.27 -7.82 21.64
C HIS A 153 -9.46 -7.44 20.37
N HIS A 154 -9.55 -8.22 19.29
CA HIS A 154 -8.89 -7.88 18.03
C HIS A 154 -9.52 -6.64 17.37
N SER A 155 -10.77 -6.29 17.70
CA SER A 155 -11.43 -5.10 17.13
C SER A 155 -10.77 -3.78 17.55
N TYR A 156 -9.91 -3.81 18.58
CA TYR A 156 -9.14 -2.66 19.04
C TYR A 156 -7.77 -2.56 18.37
N PHE A 157 -7.44 -3.48 17.46
CA PHE A 157 -6.21 -3.39 16.69
C PHE A 157 -6.30 -2.34 15.57
N PRO A 158 -5.16 -1.84 15.08
CA PRO A 158 -5.16 -0.88 13.99
C PRO A 158 -5.71 -1.49 12.69
N PHE A 159 -6.86 -1.00 12.21
CA PHE A 159 -7.66 -1.62 11.14
C PHE A 159 -7.68 -0.85 9.81
N THR A 160 -6.56 -0.21 9.46
CA THR A 160 -6.47 0.59 8.23
C THR A 160 -6.73 -0.24 6.98
N LEU A 161 -6.17 -1.46 6.89
CA LEU A 161 -6.32 -2.33 5.72
C LEU A 161 -7.65 -3.10 5.76
N GLU A 162 -8.10 -3.46 6.95
CA GLU A 162 -9.36 -4.15 7.23
C GLU A 162 -10.58 -3.34 6.77
N MET A 163 -10.50 -2.01 6.78
CA MET A 163 -11.54 -1.18 6.18
C MET A 163 -11.62 -1.30 4.66
N LEU A 164 -10.51 -1.60 3.97
CA LEU A 164 -10.56 -1.95 2.55
C LEU A 164 -11.18 -3.34 2.35
N TYR A 165 -10.96 -4.27 3.29
CA TYR A 165 -11.65 -5.57 3.27
C TYR A 165 -13.15 -5.43 3.48
N ALA A 166 -13.61 -4.48 4.30
CA ALA A 166 -15.02 -4.13 4.43
C ALA A 166 -15.63 -3.76 3.05
N LEU A 167 -14.92 -2.95 2.26
CA LEU A 167 -15.38 -2.60 0.91
C LEU A 167 -15.44 -3.82 -0.01
N GLY A 168 -14.42 -4.68 0.04
CA GLY A 168 -14.40 -5.89 -0.77
C GLY A 168 -15.49 -6.89 -0.40
N LEU A 169 -15.72 -7.08 0.89
CA LEU A 169 -16.81 -7.89 1.44
C LEU A 169 -18.17 -7.37 0.99
N ALA A 170 -18.39 -6.06 1.10
CA ALA A 170 -19.62 -5.42 0.67
C ALA A 170 -19.84 -5.49 -0.85
N ALA A 171 -18.77 -5.41 -1.64
CA ALA A 171 -18.87 -5.41 -3.09
C ALA A 171 -19.14 -6.81 -3.66
N LYS A 172 -18.33 -7.81 -3.27
CA LYS A 172 -18.27 -9.12 -3.94
C LYS A 172 -17.91 -10.29 -3.00
N GLY A 173 -17.70 -10.04 -1.71
CA GLY A 173 -17.43 -11.08 -0.71
C GLY A 173 -15.93 -11.32 -0.42
N PRO A 174 -15.61 -12.43 0.27
CA PRO A 174 -14.31 -12.60 0.94
C PRO A 174 -13.13 -12.75 -0.03
N VAL A 175 -13.32 -13.39 -1.19
CA VAL A 175 -12.26 -13.51 -2.21
C VAL A 175 -11.90 -12.12 -2.76
N PHE A 176 -12.89 -11.27 -3.00
CA PHE A 176 -12.62 -9.90 -3.46
C PHE A 176 -11.95 -9.05 -2.37
N ALA A 177 -12.30 -9.25 -1.10
CA ALA A 177 -11.60 -8.64 0.01
C ALA A 177 -10.11 -9.08 0.08
N LYS A 178 -9.82 -10.38 -0.12
CA LYS A 178 -8.44 -10.91 -0.20
C LYS A 178 -7.63 -10.22 -1.30
N LEU A 179 -8.23 -9.78 -2.39
CA LEU A 179 -7.49 -9.13 -3.47
C LEU A 179 -6.88 -7.78 -3.03
N PHE A 180 -7.46 -7.07 -2.05
CA PHE A 180 -6.81 -5.91 -1.44
C PHE A 180 -5.54 -6.29 -0.69
N HIS A 181 -5.54 -7.42 0.03
CA HIS A 181 -4.34 -7.96 0.67
C HIS A 181 -3.28 -8.31 -0.38
N TRP A 182 -3.66 -9.08 -1.40
CA TRP A 182 -2.76 -9.48 -2.48
C TRP A 182 -2.15 -8.28 -3.19
N LEU A 183 -2.92 -7.20 -3.42
CA LEU A 183 -2.45 -5.96 -4.06
C LEU A 183 -1.28 -5.31 -3.31
N MET A 184 -1.14 -5.57 -2.01
CA MET A 184 -0.03 -5.04 -1.22
C MET A 184 1.33 -5.60 -1.69
N LEU A 185 1.36 -6.85 -2.16
CA LEU A 185 2.57 -7.52 -2.66
C LEU A 185 3.19 -6.83 -3.89
N PRO A 186 2.49 -6.61 -5.02
CA PRO A 186 3.05 -5.93 -6.17
C PRO A 186 3.41 -4.48 -5.88
N ILE A 187 2.63 -3.78 -5.08
CA ILE A 187 2.94 -2.41 -4.67
C ILE A 187 4.26 -2.38 -3.87
N GLY A 188 4.43 -3.26 -2.88
CA GLY A 188 5.67 -3.37 -2.10
C GLY A 188 6.87 -3.78 -2.95
N ALA A 189 6.70 -4.71 -3.89
CA ALA A 189 7.75 -5.11 -4.83
C ALA A 189 8.18 -3.94 -5.73
N PHE A 190 7.24 -3.16 -6.28
CA PHE A 190 7.57 -1.97 -7.06
C PHE A 190 8.25 -0.88 -6.22
N ALA A 191 7.88 -0.74 -4.95
CA ALA A 191 8.56 0.15 -4.02
C ALA A 191 10.04 -0.22 -3.86
N LEU A 192 10.32 -1.50 -3.60
CA LEU A 192 11.67 -2.02 -3.46
C LEU A 192 12.47 -1.91 -4.76
N LEU A 193 11.84 -2.12 -5.91
CA LEU A 193 12.45 -1.88 -7.23
C LEU A 193 12.91 -0.42 -7.36
N ALA A 194 12.04 0.53 -7.00
CA ALA A 194 12.32 1.96 -7.07
C ALA A 194 13.43 2.37 -6.09
N ILE A 195 13.34 1.90 -4.84
CA ILE A 195 14.35 2.16 -3.80
C ILE A 195 15.70 1.60 -4.22
N GLY A 196 15.78 0.34 -4.63
CA GLY A 196 17.04 -0.29 -5.05
C GLY A 196 17.65 0.34 -6.31
N LYS A 197 16.81 0.73 -7.28
CA LYS A 197 17.23 1.52 -8.45
C LYS A 197 17.87 2.84 -8.06
N ARG A 198 17.30 3.52 -7.06
CA ARG A 198 17.75 4.83 -6.60
C ARG A 198 18.98 4.75 -5.70
N ALA A 199 19.05 3.71 -4.87
CA ALA A 199 20.13 3.51 -3.91
C ALA A 199 21.41 2.98 -4.58
N HIS A 200 21.28 2.17 -5.64
CA HIS A 200 22.45 1.56 -6.26
C HIS A 200 22.29 1.38 -7.78
N SER A 201 21.44 0.45 -8.23
CA SER A 201 21.32 0.10 -9.65
C SER A 201 20.01 -0.62 -9.98
N ALA A 202 19.67 -0.71 -11.27
CA ALA A 202 18.50 -1.47 -11.74
C ALA A 202 18.51 -2.93 -11.27
N ARG A 203 19.67 -3.59 -11.35
CA ARG A 203 19.86 -4.96 -10.86
C ARG A 203 19.57 -5.08 -9.37
N ALA A 204 20.07 -4.15 -8.55
CA ALA A 204 19.81 -4.15 -7.11
C ALA A 204 18.31 -4.03 -6.81
N GLY A 205 17.59 -3.17 -7.53
CA GLY A 205 16.14 -3.05 -7.42
C GLY A 205 15.42 -4.35 -7.82
N PHE A 206 15.82 -5.00 -8.91
CA PHE A 206 15.24 -6.27 -9.33
C PHE A 206 15.47 -7.38 -8.29
N TYR A 207 16.68 -7.49 -7.75
CA TYR A 207 16.98 -8.46 -6.69
C TYR A 207 16.16 -8.21 -5.43
N ALA A 208 16.08 -6.97 -4.96
CA ALA A 208 15.27 -6.65 -3.78
C ALA A 208 13.79 -7.02 -3.97
N SER A 209 13.25 -6.73 -5.15
CA SER A 209 11.85 -7.04 -5.48
C SER A 209 11.60 -8.55 -5.62
N ALA A 210 12.55 -9.27 -6.23
CA ALA A 210 12.46 -10.71 -6.44
C ALA A 210 12.58 -11.47 -5.13
N LEU A 211 13.55 -11.11 -4.28
CA LEU A 211 13.73 -11.71 -2.96
C LEU A 211 12.53 -11.44 -2.06
N TYR A 212 11.94 -10.24 -2.11
CA TYR A 212 10.73 -9.93 -1.38
C TYR A 212 9.57 -10.84 -1.80
N GLN A 213 9.27 -10.91 -3.10
CA GLN A 213 8.18 -11.76 -3.59
C GLN A 213 8.43 -13.26 -3.43
N ALA A 214 9.68 -13.70 -3.57
CA ALA A 214 10.05 -15.10 -3.41
C ALA A 214 10.08 -15.52 -1.94
N SER A 215 10.12 -14.56 -1.00
CA SER A 215 10.10 -14.88 0.42
C SER A 215 8.83 -15.61 0.78
N PHE A 216 8.95 -16.63 1.62
CA PHE A 216 7.80 -17.37 2.14
C PHE A 216 6.80 -16.41 2.80
N TYR A 217 7.30 -15.48 3.60
CA TYR A 217 6.45 -14.60 4.39
C TYR A 217 5.72 -13.53 3.58
N ALA A 218 6.26 -12.99 2.49
CA ALA A 218 5.53 -11.99 1.69
C ALA A 218 4.84 -12.61 0.47
N GLY A 219 5.47 -13.57 -0.22
CA GLY A 219 4.92 -14.17 -1.43
C GLY A 219 3.79 -15.16 -1.15
N VAL A 220 4.08 -16.20 -0.37
CA VAL A 220 3.13 -17.29 -0.12
C VAL A 220 1.93 -16.78 0.67
N THR A 221 2.16 -15.98 1.71
CA THR A 221 1.08 -15.44 2.55
C THR A 221 0.16 -14.51 1.77
N ALA A 222 0.69 -13.69 0.85
CA ALA A 222 -0.11 -12.79 0.01
C ALA A 222 -1.15 -13.53 -0.84
N GLY A 223 -0.82 -14.76 -1.28
CA GLY A 223 -1.73 -15.62 -2.02
C GLY A 223 -2.70 -16.43 -1.14
N VAL A 224 -2.26 -16.86 0.04
CA VAL A 224 -2.99 -17.86 0.82
C VAL A 224 -3.82 -17.24 1.95
N TYR A 225 -3.26 -16.28 2.67
CA TYR A 225 -3.81 -15.70 3.90
C TYR A 225 -4.20 -14.24 3.72
N ILE A 226 -4.89 -13.66 4.72
CA ILE A 226 -4.99 -12.21 4.90
C ILE A 226 -4.19 -11.86 6.15
N MET A 227 -3.19 -11.00 5.99
CA MET A 227 -2.37 -10.55 7.12
C MET A 227 -2.16 -9.02 7.09
N PRO A 228 -2.12 -8.36 8.27
CA PRO A 228 -2.09 -6.91 8.37
C PRO A 228 -0.68 -6.34 8.09
N ASP A 229 0.36 -7.16 8.16
CA ASP A 229 1.76 -6.80 7.88
C ASP A 229 2.00 -6.40 6.42
N SER A 230 1.17 -6.87 5.50
CA SER A 230 1.26 -6.50 4.08
C SER A 230 1.01 -5.00 3.86
N ALA A 231 0.03 -4.39 4.55
CA ALA A 231 -0.16 -2.94 4.55
C ALA A 231 1.01 -2.22 5.23
N GLN A 232 1.46 -2.73 6.38
CA GLN A 232 2.61 -2.15 7.07
C GLN A 232 3.82 -2.08 6.13
N MET A 233 4.05 -3.09 5.29
CA MET A 233 5.19 -3.13 4.39
C MET A 233 5.19 -2.01 3.32
N ILE A 234 4.02 -1.64 2.80
CA ILE A 234 3.90 -0.52 1.85
C ILE A 234 4.24 0.81 2.52
N PHE A 235 3.68 1.04 3.69
CA PHE A 235 3.94 2.26 4.44
C PHE A 235 5.39 2.33 4.94
N TRP A 236 5.95 1.18 5.33
CA TRP A 236 7.35 1.06 5.71
C TRP A 236 8.29 1.40 4.55
N THR A 237 8.05 0.83 3.37
CA THR A 237 8.85 1.13 2.18
C THR A 237 8.67 2.58 1.70
N ALA A 238 7.47 3.14 1.78
CA ALA A 238 7.22 4.57 1.52
C ALA A 238 7.97 5.48 2.51
N ALA A 239 8.05 5.08 3.78
CA ALA A 239 8.78 5.82 4.81
C ALA A 239 10.30 5.72 4.61
N LEU A 240 10.84 4.54 4.23
CA LEU A 240 12.25 4.42 3.84
C LEU A 240 12.58 5.24 2.59
N TRP A 241 11.68 5.25 1.61
CA TRP A 241 11.84 6.05 0.40
C TRP A 241 11.85 7.55 0.70
N THR A 242 10.96 8.03 1.56
CA THR A 242 10.97 9.43 2.01
C THR A 242 12.19 9.77 2.85
N LEU A 243 12.67 8.87 3.69
CA LEU A 243 13.93 9.08 4.42
C LEU A 243 15.10 9.26 3.44
N ALA A 244 15.12 8.52 2.33
CA ALA A 244 16.10 8.72 1.27
C ALA A 244 15.95 10.07 0.53
N LEU A 245 14.77 10.71 0.56
CA LEU A 245 14.57 12.09 0.10
C LEU A 245 15.06 13.11 1.11
N ILE A 246 14.75 12.92 2.40
CA ILE A 246 15.23 13.77 3.50
C ILE A 246 16.76 13.82 3.48
N LEU A 247 17.44 12.67 3.28
CA LEU A 247 18.90 12.63 3.20
C LEU A 247 19.49 13.44 2.03
N ARG A 248 18.71 13.79 1.01
CA ARG A 248 19.14 14.64 -0.10
C ARG A 248 18.86 16.12 0.13
N ASP A 249 17.77 16.43 0.82
CA ASP A 249 17.36 17.78 1.17
C ASP A 249 16.73 17.78 2.56
N GLU A 250 17.61 17.92 3.56
CA GLU A 250 17.28 17.69 4.97
C GLU A 250 16.31 18.75 5.52
N ARG A 251 16.16 19.89 4.85
CA ARG A 251 15.31 21.00 5.30
C ARG A 251 13.92 21.00 4.67
N ASN A 252 13.65 20.09 3.73
CA ASN A 252 12.40 20.05 3.00
C ASN A 252 11.23 19.55 3.86
N TRP A 253 10.34 20.45 4.27
CA TRP A 253 9.16 20.12 5.08
C TRP A 253 8.29 19.02 4.47
N ASN A 254 8.15 19.00 3.14
CA ASN A 254 7.29 18.02 2.48
C ASN A 254 7.80 16.58 2.67
N TYR A 255 9.11 16.38 2.70
CA TYR A 255 9.68 15.04 2.88
C TYR A 255 9.51 14.54 4.30
N TRP A 256 9.65 15.43 5.30
CA TRP A 256 9.39 15.12 6.70
C TRP A 256 7.92 14.82 6.98
N LEU A 257 7.01 15.61 6.40
CA LEU A 257 5.56 15.37 6.51
C LEU A 257 5.16 14.06 5.84
N LEU A 258 5.69 13.77 4.63
CA LEU A 258 5.41 12.53 3.93
C LEU A 258 5.98 11.31 4.68
N PHE A 259 7.16 11.46 5.31
CA PHE A 259 7.70 10.45 6.21
C PHE A 259 6.78 10.20 7.40
N ALA A 260 6.31 11.26 8.08
CA ALA A 260 5.41 11.16 9.21
C ALA A 260 4.10 10.45 8.85
N LEU A 261 3.50 10.82 7.71
CA LEU A 261 2.28 10.19 7.20
C LEU A 261 2.51 8.71 6.89
N ALA A 262 3.61 8.37 6.22
CA ALA A 262 3.93 6.98 5.91
C ALA A 262 4.23 6.17 7.19
N ALA A 263 5.05 6.67 8.10
CA ALA A 263 5.37 5.99 9.35
C ALA A 263 4.12 5.82 10.23
N GLY A 264 3.29 6.86 10.36
CA GLY A 264 2.02 6.82 11.09
C GLY A 264 1.04 5.82 10.49
N ALA A 265 0.85 5.82 9.17
CA ALA A 265 0.02 4.83 8.49
C ALA A 265 0.56 3.39 8.67
N GLY A 266 1.88 3.22 8.75
CA GLY A 266 2.51 1.94 9.08
C GLY A 266 2.15 1.47 10.49
N ILE A 267 2.26 2.35 11.49
CA ILE A 267 1.88 2.07 12.88
C ILE A 267 0.37 1.75 12.98
N MET A 268 -0.46 2.52 12.28
CA MET A 268 -1.91 2.33 12.19
C MET A 268 -2.34 1.11 11.35
N SER A 269 -1.40 0.44 10.68
CA SER A 269 -1.65 -0.85 10.05
C SER A 269 -1.24 -1.99 10.98
N LYS A 270 -0.12 -1.82 11.68
CA LYS A 270 0.38 -2.77 12.67
C LYS A 270 1.37 -2.05 13.60
N VAL A 271 1.21 -2.26 14.91
CA VAL A 271 1.97 -1.55 15.95
C VAL A 271 3.49 -1.69 15.81
N HIS A 272 3.96 -2.74 15.12
CA HIS A 272 5.38 -2.99 14.83
C HIS A 272 5.98 -1.92 13.92
N GLY A 273 5.17 -1.10 13.22
CA GLY A 273 5.61 0.10 12.52
C GLY A 273 6.41 1.06 13.42
N ALA A 274 6.20 1.02 14.73
CA ALA A 274 6.95 1.84 15.70
C ALA A 274 8.46 1.54 15.71
N PHE A 275 8.88 0.34 15.26
CA PHE A 275 10.30 0.02 15.11
C PHE A 275 10.99 0.91 14.08
N LEU A 276 10.27 1.39 13.05
CA LEU A 276 10.84 2.32 12.09
C LEU A 276 11.20 3.66 12.74
N CYS A 277 10.29 4.19 13.57
CA CYS A 277 10.53 5.42 14.32
C CYS A 277 11.68 5.25 15.31
N SER A 278 11.76 4.09 15.97
CA SER A 278 12.86 3.75 16.88
C SER A 278 14.20 3.67 16.14
N GLY A 279 14.22 3.02 14.97
CA GLY A 279 15.40 2.96 14.11
C GLY A 279 15.84 4.33 13.62
N LEU A 280 14.90 5.21 13.22
CA LEU A 280 15.21 6.59 12.86
C LEU A 280 15.77 7.36 14.06
N ALA A 281 15.19 7.21 15.25
CA ALA A 281 15.69 7.86 16.46
C ALA A 281 17.14 7.47 16.74
N LEU A 282 17.48 6.17 16.70
CA LEU A 282 18.85 5.70 16.85
C LEU A 282 19.76 6.24 15.73
N PHE A 283 19.30 6.24 14.48
CA PHE A 283 20.06 6.80 13.36
C PHE A 283 20.36 8.30 13.55
N VAL A 284 19.39 9.09 14.01
CA VAL A 284 19.58 10.51 14.36
C VAL A 284 20.59 10.64 15.49
N LEU A 285 20.45 9.85 16.56
CA LEU A 285 21.34 9.91 17.72
C LEU A 285 22.78 9.50 17.42
N PHE A 286 23.02 8.59 16.48
CA PHE A 286 24.38 8.09 16.21
C PHE A 286 25.03 8.67 14.95
N HIS A 287 24.26 9.01 13.91
CA HIS A 287 24.79 9.38 12.58
C HIS A 287 24.37 10.77 12.10
N ARG A 288 23.27 11.32 12.62
CA ARG A 288 22.67 12.59 12.16
C ARG A 288 22.22 13.49 13.31
N ARG A 289 23.07 13.64 14.34
CA ARG A 289 22.75 14.41 15.56
C ARG A 289 22.31 15.85 15.29
N HIS A 290 22.83 16.47 14.23
CA HIS A 290 22.46 17.83 13.87
C HIS A 290 20.98 17.98 13.46
N TRP A 291 20.31 16.89 13.06
CA TRP A 291 18.86 16.90 12.76
C TRP A 291 18.00 17.20 14.00
N LEU A 292 18.54 17.03 15.21
CA LEU A 292 17.86 17.47 16.45
C LEU A 292 17.67 19.00 16.52
N ARG A 293 18.27 19.77 15.61
CA ARG A 293 18.01 21.22 15.50
C ARG A 293 16.86 21.54 14.55
N PHE A 294 16.35 20.56 13.82
CA PHE A 294 15.35 20.78 12.78
C PHE A 294 13.94 20.70 13.36
N PRO A 295 13.14 21.79 13.31
CA PRO A 295 11.74 21.75 13.74
C PRO A 295 10.91 20.72 12.96
N GLN A 296 11.32 20.39 11.74
CA GLN A 296 10.71 19.37 10.89
C GLN A 296 10.67 17.99 11.55
N LEU A 297 11.75 17.60 12.25
CA LEU A 297 11.85 16.31 12.93
C LEU A 297 10.82 16.21 14.05
N TYR A 298 10.66 17.28 14.82
CA TYR A 298 9.69 17.34 15.93
C TYR A 298 8.25 17.40 15.43
N ALA A 299 7.99 18.16 14.38
CA ALA A 299 6.67 18.20 13.75
C ALA A 299 6.27 16.81 13.22
N ALA A 300 7.19 16.13 12.53
CA ALA A 300 6.97 14.77 12.04
C ALA A 300 6.68 13.78 13.19
N ALA A 301 7.39 13.90 14.31
CA ALA A 301 7.16 13.07 15.50
C ALA A 301 5.81 13.37 16.17
N ALA A 302 5.40 14.64 16.24
CA ALA A 302 4.13 15.04 16.84
C ALA A 302 2.93 14.55 16.02
N SER A 303 2.99 14.66 14.69
CA SER A 303 1.94 14.17 13.78
C SER A 303 1.73 12.66 13.86
N ALA A 304 2.76 11.89 14.21
CA ALA A 304 2.65 10.44 14.40
C ALA A 304 1.99 10.05 15.74
N LYS A 305 1.92 10.98 16.71
CA LYS A 305 1.36 10.74 18.05
C LYS A 305 -0.12 11.11 18.15
N SER A 306 -0.62 12.01 17.30
CA SER A 306 -2.02 12.45 17.28
C SER A 306 -2.99 11.46 16.62
N SER A 307 -2.51 10.29 16.19
CA SER A 307 -3.28 9.26 15.48
C SER A 307 -3.50 7.98 16.31
N GLN A 308 -3.29 8.05 17.63
CA GLN A 308 -3.66 7.03 18.62
C GLN A 308 -4.81 7.56 19.46
#